data_AF-A0A6L6F6W5-F1
#
_entry.id   AF-A0A6L6F6W5-F1
#
_cell.length_a   1.000
_cell.length_b   1.000
_cell.length_c   1.000
_cell.angle_alpha   90.00
_cell.angle_beta   90.00
_cell.angle_gamma   90.00
#
_symmetry.space_group_name_H-M   'P 1'
#
loop_
_entity.id
_entity.type
_entity.pdbx_description
1 polymer ?
#
loop_
_entity_poly.entity_id
_entity_poly.type
_entity_poly.pdbx_seq_one_letter_code
_entity_poly.pdbx_strand_id
1 'polypeptide(L)'
;MYITHQKEQFQVGYLKALASCAGLDTGTWTVDNDCVDVTLKGIGYPRPGRRNPCIDIQMKSTENFEEREDCYVYDLDIRAYNHLRDEFVSSPQYLMVLHLPDSVSRWIDDHESGIILNNKCYWLSLRGMPETKNTTTIRVEIPKEQQVTVPLLKRLMTDASVMGQ
;
A
#
# COMPACT_ATOMS: atom_id res chain seq x y z
N MET A 1 -24.67 2.24 6.87
CA MET A 1 -23.31 2.63 7.27
C MET A 1 -22.38 2.33 6.10
N TYR A 2 -21.53 3.26 5.66
CA TYR A 2 -20.72 3.10 4.44
C TYR A 2 -19.52 2.19 4.70
N ILE A 3 -19.67 0.89 4.45
CA ILE A 3 -18.63 -0.12 4.71
C ILE A 3 -17.32 0.18 3.95
N THR A 4 -17.42 0.64 2.71
CA THR A 4 -16.25 1.02 1.89
C THR A 4 -15.42 2.12 2.55
N HIS A 5 -16.09 3.16 3.06
CA HIS A 5 -15.41 4.24 3.77
C HIS A 5 -14.73 3.75 5.06
N GLN A 6 -15.35 2.83 5.80
CA GLN A 6 -14.73 2.24 6.98
C GLN A 6 -13.48 1.44 6.63
N LYS A 7 -13.50 0.64 5.56
CA LYS A 7 -12.33 -0.13 5.11
C LYS A 7 -11.16 0.79 4.76
N GLU A 8 -11.45 1.87 4.04
CA GLU A 8 -10.46 2.89 3.66
C GLU A 8 -9.84 3.55 4.90
N GLN A 9 -10.65 4.07 5.81
CA GLN A 9 -10.16 4.71 7.04
C GLN A 9 -9.38 3.73 7.94
N PHE A 10 -9.84 2.49 8.01
CA PHE A 10 -9.15 1.44 8.76
C PHE A 10 -7.77 1.14 8.17
N GLN A 11 -7.64 1.04 6.85
CA GLN A 11 -6.36 0.82 6.17
C GLN A 11 -5.40 2.01 6.34
N VAL A 12 -5.92 3.25 6.29
CA VAL A 12 -5.13 4.44 6.61
C VAL A 12 -4.59 4.38 8.04
N GLY A 13 -5.44 4.00 9.02
CA GLY A 13 -5.03 3.80 10.41
C GLY A 13 -3.96 2.72 10.57
N TYR A 14 -4.15 1.57 9.93
CA TYR A 14 -3.19 0.46 9.90
C TYR A 14 -1.82 0.92 9.37
N LEU A 15 -1.79 1.58 8.21
CA LEU A 15 -0.54 2.04 7.63
C LEU A 15 0.13 3.11 8.51
N LYS A 16 -0.64 4.04 9.08
CA LYS A 16 -0.11 5.07 9.99
C LYS A 16 0.58 4.47 11.21
N ALA A 17 0.03 3.41 11.79
CA ALA A 17 0.65 2.70 12.90
C ALA A 17 2.00 2.12 12.50
N LEU A 18 2.06 1.40 11.36
CA LEU A 18 3.33 0.83 10.86
C LEU A 18 4.35 1.90 10.48
N ALA A 19 3.92 2.96 9.80
CA ALA A 19 4.78 4.07 9.38
C ALA A 19 5.40 4.79 10.58
N SER A 20 4.61 4.99 11.64
CA SER A 20 5.08 5.60 12.90
C SER A 20 6.14 4.73 13.57
N CYS A 21 5.94 3.40 13.62
CA CYS A 21 6.98 2.46 14.09
C CYS A 21 8.21 2.42 13.18
N ALA A 22 8.05 2.73 11.89
CA ALA A 22 9.14 2.85 10.93
C ALA A 22 9.90 4.18 11.03
N GLY A 23 9.39 5.17 11.75
CA GLY A 23 9.95 6.52 11.81
C GLY A 23 9.69 7.34 10.55
N LEU A 24 8.56 7.10 9.88
CA LEU A 24 8.17 7.75 8.63
C LEU A 24 6.98 8.68 8.86
N ASP A 25 6.98 9.81 8.17
CA ASP A 25 5.83 10.71 8.13
C ASP A 25 4.78 10.16 7.16
N THR A 26 3.51 10.46 7.43
CA THR A 26 2.37 10.13 6.55
C THR A 26 1.73 11.42 6.05
N GLY A 27 1.49 11.52 4.75
CA GLY A 27 0.80 12.63 4.10
C GLY A 27 -0.37 12.13 3.26
N THR A 28 -1.39 12.97 3.12
CA THR A 28 -2.57 12.74 2.27
C THR A 28 -2.79 13.96 1.39
N TRP A 29 -3.23 13.74 0.16
CA TRP A 29 -3.55 14.82 -0.77
C TRP A 29 -5.03 15.20 -0.67
N THR A 30 -5.33 16.49 -0.74
CA THR A 30 -6.72 16.98 -0.71
C THR A 30 -7.41 16.90 -2.08
N VAL A 31 -6.63 16.71 -3.15
CA VAL A 31 -7.11 16.55 -4.53
C VAL A 31 -6.49 15.26 -5.08
N ASP A 32 -7.33 14.25 -5.32
CA ASP A 32 -6.91 12.94 -5.82
C ASP A 32 -6.93 12.89 -7.37
N ASN A 33 -5.90 13.48 -7.98
CA ASN A 33 -5.69 13.38 -9.43
C ASN A 33 -4.94 12.11 -9.82
N ASP A 34 -4.08 11.63 -8.92
CA ASP A 34 -3.05 10.63 -9.20
C ASP A 34 -3.38 9.25 -8.60
N CYS A 35 -4.58 9.03 -8.08
CA CYS A 35 -4.95 7.75 -7.44
C CYS A 35 -3.99 7.39 -6.28
N VAL A 36 -3.49 8.41 -5.56
CA VAL A 36 -2.57 8.26 -4.43
C VAL A 36 -3.34 8.51 -3.14
N ASP A 37 -3.52 7.46 -2.34
CA ASP A 37 -4.25 7.58 -1.07
C ASP A 37 -3.35 8.13 0.03
N VAL A 38 -2.10 7.63 0.12
CA VAL A 38 -1.13 8.03 1.16
C VAL A 38 0.28 8.14 0.59
N THR A 39 0.98 9.20 0.96
CA THR A 39 2.43 9.32 0.77
C THR A 39 3.14 9.03 2.09
N LEU A 40 4.15 8.15 2.07
CA LEU A 40 5.11 8.02 3.16
C LEU A 40 6.35 8.83 2.84
N LYS A 41 6.91 9.49 3.85
CA LYS A 41 8.12 10.31 3.71
C LYS A 41 9.16 9.94 4.76
N GLY A 42 10.38 9.70 4.29
CA GLY A 42 11.55 9.54 5.13
C GLY A 42 12.16 10.90 5.50
N ILE A 43 12.68 11.03 6.71
CA ILE A 43 13.44 12.20 7.16
C ILE A 43 14.86 11.78 7.51
N GLY A 44 15.84 12.58 7.06
CA GLY A 44 17.21 12.46 7.54
C GLY A 44 18.01 11.33 6.89
N TYR A 45 17.63 10.89 5.69
CA TYR A 45 18.39 9.89 4.94
C TYR A 45 19.78 10.45 4.53
N PRO A 46 20.86 9.65 4.69
CA PRO A 46 22.23 10.11 4.49
C PRO A 46 22.56 10.33 3.01
N ARG A 47 23.63 11.10 2.77
CA ARG A 47 24.23 11.24 1.43
C ARG A 47 25.25 10.11 1.18
N PRO A 48 25.49 9.68 -0.08
CA PRO A 48 24.82 10.11 -1.31
C PRO A 48 23.38 9.56 -1.39
N GLY A 49 22.40 10.43 -1.64
CA GLY A 49 20.98 10.08 -1.49
C GLY A 49 20.04 11.28 -1.53
N ARG A 50 18.75 11.03 -1.73
CA ARG A 50 17.68 11.99 -1.45
C ARG A 50 17.53 12.07 0.07
N ARG A 51 17.64 13.28 0.63
CA ARG A 51 17.52 13.52 2.08
C ARG A 51 16.11 13.23 2.62
N ASN A 52 15.11 13.49 1.79
CA ASN A 52 13.69 13.33 2.10
C ASN A 52 13.01 12.46 1.02
N PRO A 53 13.32 11.16 0.96
CA PRO A 53 12.67 10.26 0.03
C PRO A 53 11.17 10.16 0.34
N CYS A 54 10.39 9.93 -0.71
CA CYS A 54 8.95 9.69 -0.61
C CYS A 54 8.60 8.42 -1.39
N ILE A 55 7.58 7.71 -0.91
CA ILE A 55 6.89 6.67 -1.68
C ILE A 55 5.39 6.94 -1.61
N ASP A 56 4.71 6.70 -2.72
CA ASP A 56 3.26 6.88 -2.83
C ASP A 56 2.57 5.52 -2.83
N ILE A 57 1.40 5.46 -2.19
CA ILE A 57 0.68 4.22 -1.95
C ILE A 57 -0.76 4.39 -2.44
N GLN A 58 -1.15 3.51 -3.35
CA GLN A 58 -2.55 3.22 -3.62
C GLN A 58 -3.00 2.11 -2.67
N MET A 59 -3.98 2.42 -1.85
CA MET A 59 -4.66 1.52 -0.94
C MET A 59 -5.87 0.88 -1.61
N LYS A 60 -5.97 -0.44 -1.50
CA LYS A 60 -7.19 -1.19 -1.77
C LYS A 60 -7.47 -2.10 -0.58
N SER A 61 -8.72 -2.50 -0.41
CA SER A 61 -9.11 -3.46 0.62
C SER A 61 -10.03 -4.52 0.03
N THR A 62 -9.96 -5.73 0.57
CA THR A 62 -10.82 -6.85 0.19
C THR A 62 -11.09 -7.75 1.38
N GLU A 63 -12.26 -8.39 1.40
CA GLU A 63 -12.55 -9.50 2.32
C GLU A 63 -12.23 -10.86 1.70
N ASN A 64 -12.13 -10.89 0.37
CA ASN A 64 -11.97 -12.10 -0.42
C ASN A 64 -10.74 -11.93 -1.31
N PHE A 65 -9.64 -12.56 -0.92
CA PHE A 65 -8.59 -12.88 -1.87
C PHE A 65 -8.92 -14.21 -2.53
N GLU A 66 -8.81 -14.28 -3.85
CA GLU A 66 -8.63 -15.58 -4.51
C GLU A 66 -7.21 -16.03 -4.16
N GLU A 67 -7.10 -17.07 -3.34
CA GLU A 67 -5.83 -17.66 -2.92
C GLU A 67 -5.40 -18.74 -3.93
N ARG A 68 -4.16 -18.63 -4.42
CA ARG A 68 -3.47 -19.66 -5.18
C ARG A 68 -2.31 -20.22 -4.35
N GLU A 69 -1.53 -21.15 -4.90
CA GLU A 69 -0.42 -21.79 -4.19
C GLU A 69 0.54 -20.75 -3.58
N ASP A 70 1.09 -19.85 -4.40
CA ASP A 70 2.13 -18.89 -4.00
C ASP A 70 1.70 -17.42 -3.97
N CYS A 71 0.49 -17.10 -4.43
CA CYS A 71 0.02 -15.72 -4.55
C CYS A 71 -1.44 -15.55 -4.15
N TYR A 72 -1.80 -14.30 -3.88
CA TYR A 72 -3.17 -13.82 -3.86
C TYR A 72 -3.48 -13.08 -5.15
N VAL A 73 -4.69 -13.25 -5.64
CA VAL A 73 -5.15 -12.63 -6.88
C VAL A 73 -6.09 -11.48 -6.54
N TYR A 74 -5.88 -10.34 -7.21
CA TYR A 74 -6.71 -9.16 -7.06
C TYR A 74 -7.04 -8.55 -8.44
N ASP A 75 -8.30 -8.20 -8.66
CA ASP A 75 -8.72 -7.51 -9.88
C ASP A 75 -8.62 -5.98 -9.64
N LEU A 76 -7.58 -5.37 -10.20
CA LEU A 76 -7.27 -3.95 -10.06
C LEU A 76 -7.95 -3.15 -11.17
N ASP A 77 -8.53 -1.99 -10.85
CA ASP A 77 -9.09 -1.10 -11.86
C ASP A 77 -8.02 -0.57 -12.83
N ILE A 78 -8.39 -0.42 -14.10
CA ILE A 78 -7.43 -0.09 -15.16
C ILE A 78 -6.78 1.29 -14.95
N ARG A 79 -7.49 2.22 -14.30
CA ARG A 79 -6.96 3.57 -14.02
C ARG A 79 -5.81 3.47 -13.01
N ALA A 80 -6.02 2.78 -11.90
CA ALA A 80 -4.99 2.55 -10.89
C ALA A 80 -3.82 1.72 -11.45
N TYR A 81 -4.08 0.69 -12.25
CA TYR A 81 -3.03 -0.09 -12.92
C TYR A 81 -2.14 0.80 -13.81
N ASN A 82 -2.76 1.61 -14.67
CA ASN A 82 -2.03 2.49 -15.59
C ASN A 82 -1.23 3.56 -14.85
N HIS A 83 -1.72 4.04 -13.72
CA HIS A 83 -0.97 4.96 -12.87
C HIS A 83 0.24 4.26 -12.22
N LEU A 84 0.00 3.14 -11.53
CA LEU A 84 1.03 2.42 -10.76
C LEU A 84 2.13 1.78 -11.62
N ARG A 85 1.90 1.58 -12.92
CA ARG A 85 2.92 1.05 -13.84
C ARG A 85 3.89 2.10 -14.37
N ASP A 86 3.59 3.40 -14.20
CA ASP A 86 4.41 4.47 -14.75
C ASP A 86 5.82 4.47 -14.13
N GLU A 87 6.83 4.52 -15.00
CA GLU A 87 8.25 4.51 -14.61
C GLU A 87 8.80 5.93 -14.40
N PHE A 88 8.12 6.96 -14.89
CA PHE A 88 8.62 8.34 -14.92
C PHE A 88 8.10 9.20 -13.76
N VAL A 89 7.48 8.57 -12.77
CA VAL A 89 7.03 9.20 -11.52
C VAL A 89 8.20 9.59 -10.62
N SER A 90 8.04 10.71 -9.90
CA SER A 90 9.08 11.27 -9.03
C SER A 90 9.31 10.47 -7.74
N SER A 91 8.25 9.83 -7.24
CA SER A 91 8.23 8.94 -6.09
C SER A 91 7.85 7.54 -6.56
N PRO A 92 8.52 6.46 -6.11
CA PRO A 92 8.06 5.10 -6.34
C PRO A 92 6.63 4.91 -5.83
N GLN A 93 5.84 4.14 -6.58
CA GLN A 93 4.44 3.89 -6.26
C GLN A 93 4.20 2.41 -6.01
N TYR A 94 3.37 2.10 -5.01
CA TYR A 94 3.05 0.73 -4.63
C TYR A 94 1.56 0.55 -4.44
N LEU A 95 1.04 -0.59 -4.90
CA LEU A 95 -0.26 -1.09 -4.49
C LEU A 95 -0.12 -1.70 -3.09
N MET A 96 -1.02 -1.37 -2.17
CA MET A 96 -1.19 -2.08 -0.90
C MET A 96 -2.63 -2.57 -0.78
N VAL A 97 -2.81 -3.89 -0.68
CA VAL A 97 -4.13 -4.52 -0.57
C VAL A 97 -4.30 -5.10 0.83
N LEU A 98 -5.23 -4.52 1.60
CA LEU A 98 -5.58 -4.97 2.94
C LEU A 98 -6.65 -6.06 2.89
N HIS A 99 -6.31 -7.24 3.38
CA HIS A 99 -7.26 -8.31 3.68
C HIS A 99 -7.93 -8.07 5.03
N LEU A 100 -9.25 -7.98 5.01
CA LEU A 100 -10.09 -7.78 6.18
C LEU A 100 -11.01 -8.98 6.41
N PRO A 101 -11.37 -9.29 7.67
CA PRO A 101 -12.49 -10.18 7.97
C PRO A 101 -13.80 -9.65 7.37
N ASP A 102 -14.72 -10.58 7.03
CA ASP A 102 -16.04 -10.29 6.43
C ASP A 102 -16.99 -9.42 7.30
N SER A 103 -16.66 -9.22 8.57
CA SER A 103 -17.46 -8.48 9.53
C SER A 103 -16.60 -7.46 10.24
N VAL A 104 -17.08 -6.21 10.28
CA VAL A 104 -16.44 -5.08 10.97
C VAL A 104 -16.17 -5.40 12.44
N SER A 105 -17.06 -6.15 13.09
CA SER A 105 -16.89 -6.55 14.49
C SER A 105 -15.67 -7.43 14.74
N ARG A 106 -15.06 -7.99 13.69
CA ARG A 106 -13.88 -8.85 13.76
C ARG A 106 -12.60 -8.11 13.37
N TRP A 107 -12.66 -6.85 12.94
CA TRP A 107 -11.48 -6.11 12.48
C TRP A 107 -10.54 -5.73 13.62
N ILE A 108 -11.08 -5.53 14.83
CA ILE A 108 -10.32 -5.22 16.04
C ILE A 108 -10.78 -6.16 17.14
N ASP A 109 -9.84 -6.80 17.83
CA ASP A 109 -10.08 -7.36 19.15
C ASP A 109 -9.56 -6.38 20.20
N ASP A 110 -10.43 -5.98 21.13
CA ASP A 110 -10.07 -5.18 22.28
C ASP A 110 -9.92 -6.04 23.53
N HIS A 111 -8.78 -5.90 24.19
CA HIS A 111 -8.44 -6.61 25.42
C HIS A 111 -7.92 -5.60 26.45
N GLU A 112 -7.89 -5.98 27.72
CA GLU A 112 -7.38 -5.10 28.80
C GLU A 112 -5.95 -4.61 28.53
N SER A 113 -5.12 -5.44 27.87
CA SER A 113 -3.73 -5.12 27.56
C SER A 113 -3.52 -4.32 26.26
N GLY A 114 -4.57 -4.08 25.48
CA GLY A 114 -4.48 -3.34 24.22
C GLY A 114 -5.40 -3.88 23.12
N ILE A 115 -5.10 -3.51 21.88
CA ILE A 115 -5.89 -3.88 20.71
C ILE A 115 -5.08 -4.73 19.73
N ILE A 116 -5.76 -5.66 19.05
CA ILE A 116 -5.21 -6.43 17.94
C ILE A 116 -5.99 -6.04 16.68
N LEU A 117 -5.27 -5.61 15.64
CA LEU A 117 -5.87 -5.36 14.33
C LEU A 117 -5.85 -6.65 13.52
N ASN A 118 -6.99 -7.28 13.34
CA ASN A 118 -7.13 -8.54 12.61
C ASN A 118 -7.17 -8.28 11.10
N ASN A 119 -6.00 -8.22 10.48
CA ASN A 119 -5.87 -8.01 9.05
C ASN A 119 -4.53 -8.55 8.53
N LYS A 120 -4.41 -8.65 7.21
CA LYS A 120 -3.14 -8.90 6.53
C LYS A 120 -3.03 -7.95 5.36
N CYS A 121 -1.97 -7.16 5.29
CA CYS A 121 -1.77 -6.25 4.19
C CYS A 121 -0.64 -6.76 3.29
N TYR A 122 -0.88 -6.79 1.99
CA TYR A 122 0.10 -7.21 0.99
C TYR A 122 0.42 -6.07 0.04
N TRP A 123 1.61 -6.05 -0.53
CA TRP A 123 2.04 -5.00 -1.45
C TRP A 123 2.47 -5.54 -2.80
N LEU A 124 2.48 -4.68 -3.82
CA LEU A 124 3.01 -5.00 -5.16
C LEU A 124 3.57 -3.73 -5.82
N SER A 125 4.70 -3.85 -6.50
CA SER A 125 5.17 -2.83 -7.45
C SER A 125 4.68 -3.20 -8.84
N LEU A 126 3.98 -2.29 -9.52
CA LEU A 126 3.54 -2.45 -10.90
C LEU A 126 4.43 -1.70 -11.90
N ARG A 127 5.43 -0.96 -11.41
CA ARG A 127 6.36 -0.17 -12.21
C ARG A 127 6.96 -0.98 -13.35
N GLY A 128 6.79 -0.51 -14.58
CA GLY A 128 7.32 -1.16 -15.78
C GLY A 128 6.54 -2.40 -16.27
N MET A 129 5.45 -2.79 -15.60
CA MET A 129 4.55 -3.84 -16.10
C MET A 129 3.99 -3.46 -17.47
N PRO A 130 3.66 -4.39 -18.38
CA PRO A 130 3.24 -4.07 -19.75
C PRO A 130 1.88 -3.36 -19.84
N GLU A 131 1.64 -2.66 -20.95
CA GLU A 131 0.30 -2.16 -21.25
C GLU A 131 -0.69 -3.31 -21.47
N THR A 132 -1.97 -3.03 -21.24
CA THR A 132 -3.05 -3.99 -21.48
C THR A 132 -4.14 -3.38 -22.35
N LYS A 133 -4.87 -4.24 -23.07
CA LYS A 133 -6.06 -3.87 -23.84
C LYS A 133 -7.34 -3.90 -22.99
N ASN A 134 -7.25 -4.34 -21.73
CA ASN A 134 -8.39 -4.34 -20.83
C ASN A 134 -8.90 -2.92 -20.59
N THR A 135 -10.21 -2.75 -20.49
CA THR A 135 -10.85 -1.44 -20.32
C THR A 135 -11.46 -1.21 -18.94
N THR A 136 -11.56 -2.26 -18.12
CA THR A 136 -12.22 -2.21 -16.80
C THR A 136 -11.24 -2.57 -15.68
N THR A 137 -10.76 -3.81 -15.67
CA THR A 137 -9.85 -4.32 -14.65
C THR A 137 -8.75 -5.19 -15.26
N ILE A 138 -7.68 -5.37 -14.51
CA ILE A 138 -6.64 -6.36 -14.79
C ILE A 138 -6.36 -7.17 -13.53
N ARG A 139 -6.15 -8.45 -13.74
CA ARG A 139 -5.80 -9.38 -12.67
C ARG A 139 -4.32 -9.25 -12.35
N VAL A 140 -4.01 -8.90 -11.10
CA VAL A 140 -2.65 -8.86 -10.58
C VAL A 140 -2.44 -9.99 -9.57
N GLU A 141 -1.24 -10.56 -9.58
CA GLU A 141 -0.83 -11.61 -8.66
C GLU A 141 0.12 -11.01 -7.62
N ILE A 142 -0.23 -11.15 -6.34
CA ILE A 142 0.50 -10.60 -5.21
C ILE A 142 1.11 -11.78 -4.44
N PRO A 143 2.44 -11.98 -4.51
CA PRO A 143 3.10 -13.07 -3.78
C PRO A 143 2.78 -13.07 -2.29
N LYS A 144 2.59 -14.25 -1.69
CA LYS A 144 2.23 -14.38 -0.27
C LYS A 144 3.31 -13.84 0.67
N GLU A 145 4.58 -13.82 0.26
CA GLU A 145 5.66 -13.21 1.02
C GLU A 145 5.67 -11.67 0.98
N GLN A 146 4.93 -11.02 0.08
CA GLN A 146 4.87 -9.57 -0.04
C GLN A 146 3.99 -8.95 1.06
N GLN A 147 4.30 -9.20 2.33
CA GLN A 147 3.58 -8.65 3.47
C GLN A 147 4.05 -7.24 3.82
N VAL A 148 3.12 -6.34 4.11
CA VAL A 148 3.40 -4.99 4.58
C VAL A 148 3.76 -5.03 6.06
N THR A 149 5.03 -4.76 6.35
CA THR A 149 5.61 -4.81 7.68
C THR A 149 6.50 -3.58 7.93
N VAL A 150 6.82 -3.29 9.19
CA VAL A 150 7.75 -2.19 9.53
C VAL A 150 9.11 -2.34 8.81
N PRO A 151 9.76 -3.52 8.77
CA PRO A 151 11.00 -3.70 8.01
C PRO A 151 10.84 -3.43 6.51
N LEU A 152 9.72 -3.85 5.92
CA LEU A 152 9.42 -3.54 4.52
C LEU A 152 9.40 -2.03 4.29
N LEU A 153 8.64 -1.28 5.09
CA LEU A 153 8.50 0.17 4.89
C LEU A 153 9.85 0.88 4.95
N LYS A 154 10.72 0.47 5.88
CA LYS A 154 12.11 0.96 5.95
C LYS A 154 12.92 0.62 4.70
N ARG A 155 12.78 -0.60 4.18
CA ARG A 155 13.44 -1.03 2.94
C ARG A 155 12.98 -0.21 1.74
N LEU A 156 11.68 -0.13 1.48
CA LEU A 156 11.12 0.65 0.36
C LEU A 156 11.56 2.12 0.42
N MET A 157 11.62 2.70 1.61
CA MET A 157 12.09 4.07 1.80
C MET A 157 13.60 4.22 1.53
N THR A 158 14.39 3.21 1.89
CA THR A 158 15.84 3.17 1.60
C THR A 158 16.07 3.08 0.09
N ASP A 159 15.33 2.22 -0.60
CA ASP A 159 15.39 2.08 -2.05
C ASP A 159 14.98 3.40 -2.74
N ALA A 160 13.94 4.08 -2.24
CA ALA A 160 13.53 5.40 -2.72
C ALA A 160 14.59 6.50 -2.50
N SER A 161 15.46 6.35 -1.49
CA SER A 161 16.53 7.33 -1.22
C SER A 161 17.65 7.30 -2.25
N VAL A 162 17.84 6.18 -2.93
CA VAL A 162 18.90 5.97 -3.95
C VAL A 162 18.36 5.90 -5.37
N MET A 163 17.04 5.96 -5.57
CA MET A 163 16.41 5.90 -6.89
C MET A 163 16.92 7.01 -7.83
N GLY A 164 17.40 6.59 -9.01
CA GLY A 164 17.89 7.46 -10.09
C GLY A 164 19.34 7.93 -9.93
N GLN A 165 20.11 7.29 -9.03
CA GLN A 165 21.58 7.38 -9.01
C GLN A 165 22.22 6.38 -9.96
#